data_AF-A0A9Q0SR19-F1
#
_entry.id   AF-A0A9Q0SR19-F1
#
_cell.length_a   1.000
_cell.length_b   1.000
_cell.length_c   1.000
_cell.angle_alpha   90.00
_cell.angle_beta   90.00
_cell.angle_gamma   90.00
#
_symmetry.space_group_name_H-M   'P 1'
#
loop_
_entity.id
_entity.type
_entity.pdbx_description
1 polymer ?
#
loop_
_entity_poly.entity_id
_entity_poly.type
_entity_poly.pdbx_seq_one_letter_code
_entity_poly.pdbx_strand_id
1 'polypeptide(L)'
;MEIRLDFLNWLDHDTSMKILGCLQDPADLVRVSSVSRSWRHFVIANGLCKQLCLRMFPHFLRVDCVIEPSCGNEKASEVGCSKFVEWETLKREHKAYAFLAQGCLLFPFKECILDAISASSTDNYPVESIRNTLLQGDHSEGRPSYWSSKGQRDAEVPETLVYKLVADICVITEIDIQPFQAYFQRGSPIYSAISVRFLMGHPKCPMGDPLGEPLDDTAHDKFIWTYSSPEFPMAQENSLQNFKLPEPVVCIGGILQIELLGRVQRQEMDDLFYICVAHVQVKGRPLSPAFGVEMLGPSGKFVLKALSCDPPSLPDDDCLISWWTFAWAS
;
A
#
# COMPACT_ATOMS: atom_id res chain seq x y z
N MET A 1 20.50 23.95 45.56
CA MET A 1 20.11 22.78 44.74
C MET A 1 18.89 23.23 43.95
N GLU A 2 19.07 23.65 42.69
CA GLU A 2 17.95 24.04 41.84
C GLU A 2 17.13 22.80 41.49
N ILE A 3 15.86 22.80 41.88
CA ILE A 3 14.90 21.79 41.43
C ILE A 3 14.67 22.10 39.95
N ARG A 4 15.35 21.37 39.05
CA ARG A 4 15.10 21.43 37.61
C ARG A 4 13.75 20.75 37.34
N LEU A 5 12.68 21.52 37.51
CA LEU A 5 11.33 21.10 37.15
C LEU A 5 11.20 21.08 35.64
N ASP A 6 10.78 19.93 35.12
CA ASP A 6 10.42 19.75 33.73
C ASP A 6 9.27 20.68 33.33
N PHE A 7 9.29 21.26 32.12
CA PHE A 7 8.26 22.17 31.59
C PHE A 7 6.86 21.58 31.68
N LEU A 8 6.69 20.28 31.44
CA LEU A 8 5.39 19.61 31.57
C LEU A 8 4.83 19.65 32.99
N ASN A 9 5.66 19.80 34.02
CA ASN A 9 5.19 19.93 35.40
C ASN A 9 4.63 21.33 35.71
N TRP A 10 4.83 22.31 34.82
CA TRP A 10 4.30 23.66 34.94
C TRP A 10 2.94 23.84 34.26
N LEU A 11 2.51 22.86 33.47
CA LEU A 11 1.26 22.86 32.73
C LEU A 11 0.31 21.80 33.29
N ASP A 12 -0.99 22.06 33.22
CA ASP A 12 -1.98 21.02 33.45
C ASP A 12 -1.97 20.01 32.28
N HIS A 13 -2.56 18.84 32.53
CA HIS A 13 -2.60 17.74 31.57
C HIS A 13 -3.30 18.12 30.26
N ASP A 14 -4.42 18.84 30.32
CA ASP A 14 -5.21 19.20 29.14
C ASP A 14 -4.47 20.23 28.28
N THR A 15 -3.81 21.20 28.90
CA THR A 15 -2.97 22.17 28.21
C THR A 15 -1.79 21.49 27.52
N SER A 16 -1.13 20.55 28.21
CA SER A 16 -0.04 19.75 27.63
C SER A 16 -0.50 18.91 26.44
N MET A 17 -1.66 18.25 26.56
CA MET A 17 -2.29 17.49 25.48
C MET A 17 -2.62 18.36 24.27
N LYS A 18 -3.17 19.56 24.48
CA LYS A 18 -3.48 20.48 23.38
C LYS A 18 -2.21 20.96 22.66
N ILE A 19 -1.18 21.35 23.40
CA ILE A 19 0.09 21.81 22.82
C ILE A 19 0.73 20.71 21.98
N LEU A 20 0.83 19.50 22.52
CA LEU A 20 1.44 18.38 21.81
C LEU A 20 0.55 17.85 20.67
N GLY A 21 -0.77 17.93 20.81
CA GLY A 21 -1.73 17.54 19.76
C GLY A 21 -1.72 18.46 18.53
N CYS A 22 -1.16 19.67 18.67
CA CYS A 22 -0.91 20.59 17.55
C CYS A 22 0.22 20.12 16.64
N LEU A 23 1.12 19.23 17.10
CA LEU A 23 2.20 18.68 16.28
C LEU A 23 1.60 17.79 15.18
N GLN A 24 1.95 18.11 13.92
CA GLN A 24 1.46 17.41 12.73
C GLN A 24 2.52 16.54 12.06
N ASP A 25 3.81 16.80 12.31
CA ASP A 25 4.91 15.96 11.82
C ASP A 25 5.20 14.84 12.83
N PRO A 26 5.13 13.55 12.43
CA PRO A 26 5.53 12.44 13.29
C PRO A 26 6.94 12.59 13.86
N ALA A 27 7.87 13.21 13.13
CA ALA A 27 9.22 13.44 13.61
C ALA A 27 9.28 14.46 14.75
N ASP A 28 8.35 15.43 14.83
CA ASP A 28 8.26 16.36 15.97
C ASP A 28 7.91 15.64 17.26
N LEU A 29 6.97 14.70 17.23
CA LEU A 29 6.61 13.93 18.43
C LEU A 29 7.77 13.07 18.94
N VAL A 30 8.58 12.54 18.02
CA VAL A 30 9.81 11.80 18.38
C VAL A 30 10.85 12.74 18.97
N ARG A 31 11.09 13.91 18.35
CA ARG A 31 11.99 14.96 18.88
C ARG A 31 11.58 15.40 20.29
N VAL A 32 10.30 15.64 20.49
CA VAL A 32 9.72 16.01 21.80
C VAL A 32 9.94 14.90 22.84
N SER A 33 9.80 13.64 22.44
CA SER A 33 10.05 12.49 23.31
C SER A 33 11.52 12.38 23.74
N SER A 34 12.45 12.98 22.99
CA SER A 34 13.88 12.99 23.32
C SER A 34 14.29 14.12 24.29
N VAL A 35 13.38 15.05 24.62
CA VAL A 35 13.69 16.20 25.50
C VAL A 35 13.97 15.75 26.93
N SER A 36 13.15 14.84 27.47
CA SER A 36 13.34 14.28 28.81
C SER A 36 12.55 12.98 28.99
N ARG A 37 12.83 12.24 30.08
CA ARG A 37 12.03 11.07 30.48
C ARG A 37 10.57 11.41 30.75
N SER A 38 10.26 12.59 31.30
CA SER A 38 8.87 13.00 31.58
C SER A 38 8.10 13.25 30.29
N TRP A 39 8.73 13.90 29.29
CA TRP A 39 8.10 14.13 27.98
C TRP A 39 7.88 12.83 27.24
N ARG A 40 8.90 11.95 27.20
CA ARG A 40 8.74 10.61 26.63
C ARG A 40 7.60 9.85 27.29
N HIS A 41 7.55 9.86 28.61
CA HIS A 41 6.49 9.18 29.35
C HIS A 41 5.12 9.74 29.01
N PHE A 42 4.98 11.07 28.94
CA PHE A 42 3.73 11.74 28.58
C PHE A 42 3.28 11.39 27.16
N VAL A 43 4.18 11.43 26.17
CA VAL A 43 3.86 11.11 24.78
C VAL A 43 3.40 9.66 24.62
N ILE A 44 4.08 8.72 25.29
CA ILE A 44 3.75 7.29 25.25
C ILE A 44 2.45 7.00 26.00
N ALA A 45 2.30 7.50 27.23
CA ALA A 45 1.14 7.24 28.07
C ALA A 45 -0.17 7.74 27.43
N ASN A 46 -0.09 8.83 26.66
CA ASN A 46 -1.23 9.40 25.95
C ASN A 46 -1.38 8.90 24.50
N GLY A 47 -0.47 8.03 24.02
CA GLY A 47 -0.55 7.45 22.68
C GLY A 47 -0.51 8.47 21.54
N LEU A 48 0.20 9.60 21.71
CA LEU A 48 0.13 10.72 20.74
C LEU A 48 0.60 10.33 19.34
N CYS A 49 1.61 9.47 19.20
CA CYS A 49 2.06 8.97 17.89
C CYS A 49 0.97 8.13 17.20
N LYS A 50 0.24 7.31 17.96
CA LYS A 50 -0.89 6.54 17.44
C LYS A 50 -2.01 7.47 16.99
N GLN A 51 -2.38 8.46 17.81
CA GLN A 51 -3.41 9.44 17.45
C GLN A 51 -3.05 10.22 16.19
N LEU A 52 -1.81 10.72 16.08
CA LEU A 52 -1.34 11.43 14.89
C LEU A 52 -1.36 10.51 13.66
N CYS A 53 -0.83 9.30 13.76
CA CYS A 53 -0.81 8.34 12.66
C CYS A 53 -2.22 8.03 12.15
N LEU A 54 -3.17 7.78 13.04
CA LEU A 54 -4.57 7.50 12.69
C LEU A 54 -5.29 8.70 12.08
N ARG A 55 -4.96 9.92 12.51
CA ARG A 55 -5.47 11.17 11.91
C ARG A 55 -4.94 11.37 10.49
N MET A 56 -3.67 11.06 10.26
CA MET A 56 -3.04 11.18 8.93
C MET A 56 -3.48 10.05 7.98
N PHE A 57 -3.65 8.84 8.51
CA PHE A 57 -3.96 7.63 7.74
C PHE A 57 -5.10 6.85 8.41
N PRO A 58 -6.36 7.26 8.18
CA PRO A 58 -7.54 6.66 8.81
C PRO A 58 -7.70 5.16 8.52
N HIS A 59 -7.08 4.65 7.45
CA HIS A 59 -7.09 3.22 7.10
C HIS A 59 -6.51 2.33 8.21
N PHE A 60 -5.63 2.86 9.06
CA PHE A 60 -5.05 2.13 10.20
C PHE A 60 -5.99 2.04 11.43
N LEU A 61 -7.18 2.65 11.41
CA LEU A 61 -8.20 2.46 12.46
C LEU A 61 -8.66 1.01 12.59
N ARG A 62 -8.43 0.20 11.54
CA ARG A 62 -8.74 -1.23 11.48
C ARG A 62 -7.67 -2.13 12.14
N VAL A 63 -6.56 -1.56 12.62
CA VAL A 63 -5.54 -2.32 13.34
C VAL A 63 -6.14 -2.81 14.66
N ASP A 64 -6.15 -4.13 14.86
CA ASP A 64 -6.61 -4.75 16.11
C ASP A 64 -5.51 -4.75 17.17
N CYS A 65 -4.29 -5.14 16.77
CA CYS A 65 -3.12 -5.07 17.64
C CYS A 65 -1.81 -4.95 16.85
N VAL A 66 -0.75 -4.58 17.57
CA VAL A 66 0.63 -4.49 17.04
C VAL A 66 1.50 -5.58 17.66
N ILE A 67 2.18 -6.34 16.81
CA ILE A 67 3.17 -7.34 17.20
C ILE A 67 4.53 -7.02 16.59
N GLU A 68 5.56 -7.16 17.41
CA GLU A 68 6.94 -7.18 16.98
C GLU A 68 7.40 -8.65 17.08
N PRO A 69 7.85 -9.30 16.00
CA PRO A 69 8.48 -10.61 16.10
C PRO A 69 9.81 -10.42 16.82
N SER A 70 9.80 -10.69 18.12
CA SER A 70 10.96 -10.54 18.98
C SER A 70 12.17 -11.33 18.47
N CYS A 71 13.33 -10.67 18.42
CA CYS A 71 14.62 -11.32 18.63
C CYS A 71 14.56 -12.10 19.94
N GLY A 72 14.57 -13.43 19.88
CA GLY A 72 14.84 -14.32 21.01
C GLY A 72 13.67 -14.57 21.97
N ASN A 73 13.35 -15.85 22.14
CA ASN A 73 12.52 -16.37 23.22
C ASN A 73 13.06 -15.93 24.59
N GLU A 74 12.46 -14.91 25.21
CA GLU A 74 12.37 -14.89 26.67
C GLU A 74 10.97 -15.39 27.01
N LYS A 75 10.92 -16.65 27.44
CA LYS A 75 9.74 -17.23 28.07
C LYS A 75 9.30 -16.24 29.15
N ALA A 76 8.10 -15.68 28.98
CA ALA A 76 7.42 -14.91 30.00
C ALA A 76 7.36 -15.79 31.26
N SER A 77 8.26 -15.52 32.21
CA SER A 77 8.11 -16.02 33.56
C SER A 77 6.85 -15.34 34.10
N GLU A 78 5.89 -16.16 34.45
CA GLU A 78 4.58 -15.78 34.96
C GLU A 78 4.70 -14.76 36.11
N VAL A 79 3.66 -13.92 36.20
CA VAL A 79 3.39 -12.91 37.24
C VAL A 79 4.01 -11.51 36.97
N GLY A 80 3.64 -10.91 35.85
CA GLY A 80 3.78 -9.47 35.63
C GLY A 80 2.57 -8.68 36.16
N CYS A 81 2.80 -7.61 36.91
CA CYS A 81 1.76 -6.65 37.30
C CYS A 81 1.08 -6.08 36.05
N SER A 82 -0.27 -5.99 36.02
CA SER A 82 -1.04 -5.53 34.85
C SER A 82 -0.55 -4.20 34.28
N LYS A 83 -0.12 -3.27 35.15
CA LYS A 83 0.44 -1.97 34.79
C LYS A 83 1.75 -2.04 34.02
N PHE A 84 2.58 -3.05 34.29
CA PHE A 84 3.85 -3.23 33.58
C PHE A 84 3.61 -3.72 32.15
N VAL A 85 2.71 -4.70 31.99
CA VAL A 85 2.32 -5.24 30.67
C VAL A 85 1.65 -4.18 29.81
N GLU A 86 0.79 -3.36 30.42
CA GLU A 86 0.16 -2.20 29.76
C GLU A 86 1.20 -1.18 29.28
N TRP A 87 2.17 -0.82 30.13
CA TRP A 87 3.22 0.13 29.79
C TRP A 87 4.13 -0.36 28.64
N GLU A 88 4.54 -1.63 28.65
CA GLU A 88 5.32 -2.20 27.55
C GLU A 88 4.51 -2.28 26.24
N THR A 89 3.19 -2.43 26.34
CA THR A 89 2.30 -2.39 25.17
C THR A 89 2.25 -0.97 24.59
N LEU A 90 2.09 0.06 25.44
CA LEU A 90 2.10 1.46 25.00
C LEU A 90 3.43 1.88 24.36
N LYS A 91 4.57 1.42 24.90
CA LYS A 91 5.90 1.64 24.29
C LYS A 91 5.99 1.05 22.88
N ARG A 92 5.52 -0.19 22.73
CA ARG A 92 5.52 -0.90 21.44
C ARG A 92 4.64 -0.19 20.42
N GLU A 93 3.41 0.15 20.81
CA GLU A 93 2.51 0.92 19.94
C GLU A 93 3.11 2.28 19.58
N HIS A 94 3.69 3.00 20.55
CA HIS A 94 4.35 4.27 20.30
C HIS A 94 5.44 4.15 19.22
N LYS A 95 6.30 3.13 19.33
CA LYS A 95 7.36 2.84 18.34
C LYS A 95 6.80 2.50 16.97
N ALA A 96 5.87 1.54 16.92
CA ALA A 96 5.30 1.07 15.68
C ALA A 96 4.54 2.18 14.95
N TYR A 97 3.68 2.94 15.62
CA TYR A 97 2.90 4.00 14.98
C TYR A 97 3.74 5.23 14.60
N ALA A 98 4.77 5.58 15.39
CA ALA A 98 5.71 6.62 15.01
C ALA A 98 6.45 6.25 13.73
N PHE A 99 6.98 5.02 13.67
CA PHE A 99 7.71 4.54 12.50
C PHE A 99 6.79 4.29 11.30
N LEU A 100 5.55 3.85 11.52
CA LEU A 100 4.55 3.64 10.47
C LEU A 100 4.19 4.96 9.78
N ALA A 101 3.88 5.99 10.57
CA ALA A 101 3.56 7.32 10.03
C ALA A 101 4.74 7.90 9.26
N GLN A 102 5.96 7.75 9.78
CA GLN A 102 7.17 8.16 9.07
C GLN A 102 7.37 7.35 7.77
N GLY A 103 7.14 6.04 7.81
CA GLY A 103 7.30 5.16 6.65
C GLY A 103 6.36 5.55 5.51
N CYS A 104 5.10 5.84 5.83
CA CYS A 104 4.14 6.34 4.84
C CYS A 104 4.57 7.65 4.16
N LEU A 105 5.37 8.49 4.83
CA LEU A 105 5.80 9.79 4.31
C LEU A 105 7.16 9.74 3.61
N LEU A 106 8.11 8.98 4.17
CA LEU A 106 9.54 9.10 3.84
C LEU A 106 10.12 7.88 3.12
N PHE A 107 9.48 6.71 3.15
CA PHE A 107 10.05 5.53 2.51
C PHE A 107 10.25 5.74 1.01
N PRO A 108 11.26 5.09 0.38
CA PRO A 108 11.58 5.31 -1.02
C PRO A 108 10.37 5.15 -1.94
N PHE A 109 10.21 6.13 -2.82
CA PHE A 109 9.19 6.10 -3.86
C PHE A 109 9.67 5.21 -5.01
N LYS A 110 8.92 4.16 -5.35
CA LYS A 110 9.31 3.18 -6.37
C LYS A 110 8.12 2.44 -6.97
N GLU A 111 8.42 1.58 -7.95
CA GLU A 111 7.48 0.61 -8.50
C GLU A 111 7.00 -0.36 -7.42
N CYS A 112 5.69 -0.60 -7.39
CA CYS A 112 5.00 -1.36 -6.37
C CYS A 112 4.39 -2.66 -6.86
N ILE A 113 4.29 -2.93 -8.16
CA ILE A 113 3.86 -4.24 -8.67
C ILE A 113 4.97 -5.27 -8.48
N LEU A 114 4.61 -6.43 -7.93
CA LEU A 114 5.46 -7.61 -7.83
C LEU A 114 5.15 -8.63 -8.93
N ASP A 115 3.87 -8.93 -9.12
CA ASP A 115 3.43 -9.98 -10.04
C ASP A 115 2.00 -9.72 -10.54
N ALA A 116 1.67 -10.32 -11.69
CA ALA A 116 0.32 -10.34 -12.23
C ALA A 116 -0.44 -11.57 -11.72
N ILE A 117 -1.63 -11.36 -11.16
CA ILE A 117 -2.45 -12.44 -10.59
C ILE A 117 -3.39 -13.00 -11.65
N SER A 118 -4.27 -12.17 -12.20
CA SER A 118 -5.28 -12.62 -13.16
C SER A 118 -5.88 -11.47 -13.96
N ALA A 119 -6.37 -11.78 -15.15
CA ALA A 119 -7.28 -10.92 -15.91
C ALA A 119 -8.69 -11.53 -15.91
N SER A 120 -9.75 -10.72 -16.05
CA SER A 120 -11.13 -11.24 -16.19
C SER A 120 -11.31 -12.09 -17.42
N SER A 121 -10.60 -11.77 -18.50
CA SER A 121 -10.54 -12.59 -19.70
C SER A 121 -9.18 -12.46 -20.38
N THR A 122 -8.86 -13.39 -21.26
CA THR A 122 -7.70 -13.32 -22.15
C THR A 122 -8.05 -14.01 -23.45
N ASP A 123 -7.75 -13.37 -24.59
CA ASP A 123 -8.05 -13.93 -25.92
C ASP A 123 -7.09 -15.07 -26.26
N ASN A 124 -5.85 -14.76 -26.66
CA ASN A 124 -4.87 -15.78 -27.06
C ASN A 124 -3.92 -16.16 -25.92
N TYR A 125 -4.45 -16.76 -24.85
CA TYR A 125 -3.62 -17.24 -23.74
C TYR A 125 -2.68 -18.38 -24.17
N PRO A 126 -1.38 -18.38 -23.77
CA PRO A 126 -0.70 -17.43 -22.89
C PRO A 126 0.01 -16.27 -23.62
N VAL A 127 -0.09 -16.19 -24.94
CA VAL A 127 0.66 -15.23 -25.77
C VAL A 127 0.30 -13.79 -25.42
N GLU A 128 -0.99 -13.50 -25.19
CA GLU A 128 -1.51 -12.17 -24.85
C GLU A 128 -1.86 -12.07 -23.35
N SER A 129 -1.05 -12.69 -22.50
CA SER A 129 -1.28 -12.77 -21.06
C SER A 129 -1.05 -11.44 -20.35
N ILE A 130 -1.73 -11.24 -19.22
CA ILE A 130 -1.50 -10.13 -18.27
C ILE A 130 -0.03 -9.99 -17.86
N ARG A 131 0.75 -11.07 -17.87
CA ARG A 131 2.19 -11.01 -17.55
C ARG A 131 2.98 -10.08 -18.47
N ASN A 132 2.53 -9.91 -19.71
CA ASN A 132 3.19 -9.02 -20.67
C ASN A 132 3.13 -7.55 -20.22
N THR A 133 2.14 -7.17 -19.40
CA THR A 133 2.00 -5.80 -18.92
C THR A 133 3.03 -5.41 -17.87
N LEU A 134 3.76 -6.37 -17.29
CA LEU A 134 4.77 -6.12 -16.26
C LEU A 134 6.08 -5.55 -16.84
N LEU A 135 6.35 -5.86 -18.12
CA LEU A 135 7.54 -5.38 -18.80
C LEU A 135 7.26 -4.03 -19.45
N GLN A 136 8.23 -3.14 -19.38
CA GLN A 136 8.11 -1.83 -20.01
C GLN A 136 8.25 -1.98 -21.53
N GLY A 137 7.32 -1.38 -22.27
CA GLY A 137 7.29 -1.39 -23.73
C GLY A 137 6.29 -2.40 -24.31
N ASP A 138 5.97 -2.21 -25.58
CA ASP A 138 4.99 -3.01 -26.33
C ASP A 138 5.64 -4.05 -27.25
N HIS A 139 6.96 -4.27 -27.09
CA HIS A 139 7.76 -5.25 -27.82
C HIS A 139 8.63 -6.07 -26.86
N SER A 140 8.61 -7.39 -27.04
CA SER A 140 9.52 -8.33 -26.37
C SER A 140 10.09 -9.28 -27.40
N GLU A 141 11.42 -9.40 -27.47
CA GLU A 141 12.13 -10.27 -28.42
C GLU A 141 11.71 -10.08 -29.90
N GLY A 142 11.37 -8.85 -30.28
CA GLY A 142 10.90 -8.51 -31.64
C GLY A 142 9.45 -8.92 -31.94
N ARG A 143 8.68 -9.29 -30.91
CA ARG A 143 7.24 -9.59 -31.00
C ARG A 143 6.43 -8.59 -30.19
N PRO A 144 5.16 -8.36 -30.56
CA PRO A 144 4.23 -7.62 -29.71
C PRO A 144 4.15 -8.20 -28.30
N SER A 145 4.22 -7.34 -27.29
CA SER A 145 4.07 -7.69 -25.87
C SER A 145 2.93 -6.86 -25.28
N TYR A 146 1.79 -7.51 -25.07
CA TYR A 146 0.59 -6.88 -24.51
C TYR A 146 -0.34 -7.94 -23.90
N TRP A 147 -1.28 -7.49 -23.08
CA TRP A 147 -2.45 -8.25 -22.72
C TRP A 147 -3.63 -7.89 -23.63
N SER A 148 -4.46 -8.88 -23.97
CA SER A 148 -5.69 -8.72 -24.76
C SER A 148 -6.88 -9.38 -24.08
N SER A 149 -7.98 -8.64 -23.94
CA SER A 149 -9.27 -9.19 -23.52
C SER A 149 -9.86 -10.12 -24.57
N LYS A 150 -10.80 -11.01 -24.20
CA LYS A 150 -11.69 -11.64 -25.19
C LYS A 150 -12.61 -10.60 -25.85
N GLY A 151 -12.98 -10.87 -27.11
CA GLY A 151 -13.90 -10.03 -27.86
C GLY A 151 -15.29 -9.98 -27.21
N GLN A 152 -15.89 -8.79 -27.17
CA GLN A 152 -17.24 -8.55 -26.66
C GLN A 152 -18.11 -7.80 -27.66
N ARG A 153 -19.41 -8.12 -27.69
CA ARG A 153 -20.38 -7.39 -28.54
C ARG A 153 -20.82 -6.08 -27.91
N ASP A 154 -20.99 -6.09 -26.60
CA ASP A 154 -21.38 -4.94 -25.81
C ASP A 154 -20.13 -4.17 -25.37
N ALA A 155 -20.08 -2.89 -25.71
CA ALA A 155 -18.96 -2.01 -25.38
C ALA A 155 -18.92 -1.67 -23.88
N GLU A 156 -20.04 -1.80 -23.16
CA GLU A 156 -20.13 -1.44 -21.74
C GLU A 156 -19.60 -2.53 -20.81
N VAL A 157 -19.34 -3.74 -21.34
CA VAL A 157 -18.81 -4.86 -20.54
C VAL A 157 -17.34 -4.57 -20.17
N PRO A 158 -17.03 -4.37 -18.87
CA PRO A 158 -15.70 -3.99 -18.43
C PRO A 158 -14.74 -5.18 -18.44
N GLU A 159 -13.45 -4.88 -18.36
CA GLU A 159 -12.40 -5.86 -18.06
C GLU A 159 -11.67 -5.47 -16.80
N THR A 160 -11.00 -6.44 -16.18
CA THR A 160 -10.26 -6.23 -14.95
C THR A 160 -8.90 -6.93 -14.99
N LEU A 161 -7.89 -6.25 -14.47
CA LEU A 161 -6.53 -6.75 -14.30
C LEU A 161 -6.17 -6.69 -12.82
N VAL A 162 -5.76 -7.81 -12.24
CA VAL A 162 -5.44 -7.93 -10.82
C VAL A 162 -3.95 -8.18 -10.65
N TYR A 163 -3.31 -7.37 -9.80
CA TYR A 163 -1.88 -7.39 -9.53
C TYR A 163 -1.60 -7.59 -8.03
N LYS A 164 -0.48 -8.27 -7.75
CA LYS A 164 0.12 -8.38 -6.43
C LYS A 164 1.14 -7.26 -6.26
N LEU A 165 1.08 -6.55 -5.15
CA LEU A 165 2.06 -5.54 -4.79
C LEU A 165 3.27 -6.14 -4.06
N VAL A 166 4.39 -5.42 -4.07
CA VAL A 166 5.67 -5.83 -3.44
C VAL A 166 5.63 -5.89 -1.92
N ALA A 167 4.61 -5.30 -1.29
CA ALA A 167 4.42 -5.28 0.15
C ALA A 167 2.94 -5.40 0.52
N ASP A 168 2.69 -5.91 1.73
CA ASP A 168 1.34 -5.96 2.29
C ASP A 168 0.76 -4.56 2.51
N ILE A 169 1.61 -3.57 2.82
CA ILE A 169 1.21 -2.18 2.96
C ILE A 169 1.99 -1.33 1.96
N CYS A 170 1.26 -0.64 1.08
CA CYS A 170 1.83 0.31 0.14
C CYS A 170 1.04 1.62 0.18
N VAL A 171 1.74 2.76 0.22
CA VAL A 171 1.12 4.07 -0.02
C VAL A 171 1.21 4.38 -1.51
N ILE A 172 0.09 4.24 -2.23
CA ILE A 172 0.02 4.43 -3.68
C ILE A 172 -0.41 5.86 -3.99
N THR A 173 0.26 6.49 -4.95
CA THR A 173 -0.09 7.85 -5.38
C THR A 173 -0.43 7.95 -6.86
N GLU A 174 0.16 7.08 -7.67
CA GLU A 174 0.10 7.15 -9.13
C GLU A 174 0.07 5.74 -9.71
N ILE A 175 -0.79 5.53 -10.69
CA ILE A 175 -0.91 4.29 -11.46
C ILE A 175 -0.83 4.70 -12.92
N ASP A 176 0.04 4.07 -13.69
CA ASP A 176 0.23 4.38 -15.10
C ASP A 176 -0.14 3.19 -15.96
N ILE A 177 -0.82 3.47 -17.07
CA ILE A 177 -1.27 2.44 -18.01
C ILE A 177 -0.95 2.89 -19.43
N GLN A 178 -0.39 1.98 -20.22
CA GLN A 178 -0.19 2.17 -21.65
C GLN A 178 -1.17 1.29 -22.43
N PRO A 179 -2.17 1.85 -23.11
CA PRO A 179 -2.98 1.12 -24.09
C PRO A 179 -2.10 0.60 -25.24
N PHE A 180 -2.45 -0.55 -25.80
CA PHE A 180 -1.69 -1.14 -26.89
C PHE A 180 -2.22 -0.72 -28.27
N GLN A 181 -1.29 -0.39 -29.17
CA GLN A 181 -1.57 -0.16 -30.59
C GLN A 181 -1.24 -1.42 -31.39
N ALA A 182 -2.22 -1.98 -32.09
CA ALA A 182 -2.02 -3.12 -32.96
C ALA A 182 -1.40 -2.69 -34.30
N TYR A 183 -0.12 -2.32 -34.28
CA TYR A 183 0.65 -1.87 -35.46
C TYR A 183 0.72 -2.89 -36.60
N PHE A 184 0.41 -4.16 -36.32
CA PHE A 184 0.32 -5.23 -37.32
C PHE A 184 -1.05 -5.30 -38.02
N GLN A 185 -2.05 -4.55 -37.54
CA GLN A 185 -3.37 -4.43 -38.18
C GLN A 185 -3.46 -3.19 -39.06
N ARG A 186 -4.36 -3.21 -40.05
CA ARG A 186 -4.57 -2.08 -40.95
C ARG A 186 -5.02 -0.85 -40.16
N GLY A 187 -4.36 0.28 -40.38
CA GLY A 187 -4.68 1.54 -39.70
C GLY A 187 -4.11 1.65 -38.27
N SER A 188 -3.41 0.62 -37.79
CA SER A 188 -2.78 0.59 -36.46
C SER A 188 -3.74 1.04 -35.33
N PRO A 189 -4.89 0.36 -35.16
CA PRO A 189 -5.91 0.73 -34.20
C PRO A 189 -5.40 0.61 -32.75
N ILE A 190 -5.97 1.43 -31.86
CA ILE A 190 -5.64 1.46 -30.43
C ILE A 190 -6.81 0.88 -29.65
N TYR A 191 -6.55 -0.22 -28.95
CA TYR A 191 -7.56 -0.93 -28.16
C TYR A 191 -7.55 -0.44 -26.71
N SER A 192 -8.00 0.80 -26.51
CA SER A 192 -8.07 1.44 -25.19
C SER A 192 -9.46 1.26 -24.54
N ALA A 193 -9.50 1.49 -23.22
CA ALA A 193 -10.75 1.72 -22.51
C ALA A 193 -11.18 3.19 -22.61
N ILE A 194 -12.44 3.51 -22.27
CA ILE A 194 -12.92 4.89 -22.17
C ILE A 194 -12.46 5.52 -20.85
N SER A 195 -12.57 4.79 -19.76
CA SER A 195 -12.12 5.21 -18.44
C SER A 195 -11.56 4.03 -17.64
N VAL A 196 -10.87 4.33 -16.54
CA VAL A 196 -10.33 3.34 -15.62
C VAL A 196 -10.70 3.65 -14.19
N ARG A 197 -10.83 2.59 -13.38
CA ARG A 197 -11.04 2.68 -11.93
C ARG A 197 -10.09 1.74 -11.20
N PHE A 198 -9.63 2.15 -10.03
CA PHE A 198 -8.66 1.41 -9.23
C PHE A 198 -9.29 0.94 -7.92
N LEU A 199 -9.16 -0.35 -7.63
CA LEU A 199 -9.59 -0.95 -6.38
C LEU A 199 -8.39 -1.50 -5.63
N MET A 200 -8.34 -1.28 -4.33
CA MET A 200 -7.26 -1.76 -3.46
C MET A 200 -7.81 -2.53 -2.29
N GLY A 201 -7.14 -3.61 -1.94
CA GLY A 201 -7.64 -4.51 -0.91
C GLY A 201 -6.72 -5.68 -0.60
N HIS A 202 -7.35 -6.75 -0.12
CA HIS A 202 -6.67 -7.93 0.40
C HIS A 202 -7.39 -9.22 -0.03
N PRO A 203 -6.69 -10.36 -0.07
CA PRO A 203 -7.34 -11.64 -0.32
C PRO A 203 -8.23 -12.05 0.86
N LYS A 204 -9.29 -12.83 0.58
CA LYS A 204 -10.21 -13.37 1.61
C LYS A 204 -9.56 -14.45 2.47
N CYS A 205 -8.73 -15.28 1.86
CA CYS A 205 -7.93 -16.30 2.54
C CYS A 205 -6.44 -16.03 2.28
N PRO A 206 -5.55 -16.41 3.21
CA PRO A 206 -4.11 -16.41 2.92
C PRO A 206 -3.91 -17.26 1.67
N MET A 207 -3.35 -16.68 0.60
CA MET A 207 -3.17 -17.38 -0.67
C MET A 207 -2.36 -18.65 -0.42
N GLY A 208 -3.01 -19.81 -0.49
CA GLY A 208 -2.35 -21.10 -0.60
C GLY A 208 -1.59 -21.16 -1.92
N ASP A 209 -0.57 -22.00 -1.94
CA ASP A 209 0.42 -22.24 -3.00
C ASP A 209 -0.07 -21.98 -4.46
N PRO A 210 0.71 -21.32 -5.34
CA PRO A 210 0.30 -20.96 -6.71
C PRO A 210 0.10 -22.14 -7.69
N LEU A 211 0.07 -23.38 -7.20
CA LEU A 211 0.11 -24.59 -8.02
C LEU A 211 -1.28 -25.20 -8.32
N GLY A 212 -2.36 -24.47 -8.04
CA GLY A 212 -3.73 -24.86 -8.40
C GLY A 212 -4.16 -24.22 -9.72
N GLU A 213 -4.58 -25.03 -10.68
CA GLU A 213 -5.12 -24.61 -11.98
C GLU A 213 -6.15 -23.46 -11.87
N PRO A 214 -6.27 -22.59 -12.90
CA PRO A 214 -7.23 -21.51 -12.90
C PRO A 214 -8.64 -22.07 -12.98
N LEU A 215 -9.24 -22.38 -11.82
CA LEU A 215 -10.68 -22.59 -11.75
C LEU A 215 -11.37 -21.26 -12.05
N ASP A 216 -12.21 -21.35 -13.08
CA ASP A 216 -13.08 -20.36 -13.74
C ASP A 216 -14.12 -19.71 -12.79
N ASP A 217 -13.82 -19.63 -11.49
CA ASP A 217 -14.62 -18.89 -10.52
C ASP A 217 -14.14 -17.44 -10.50
N THR A 218 -15.03 -16.59 -11.02
CA THR A 218 -14.98 -15.12 -11.04
C THR A 218 -14.05 -14.54 -9.96
N ALA A 219 -12.96 -13.90 -10.40
CA ALA A 219 -11.95 -13.30 -9.51
C ALA A 219 -12.53 -12.32 -8.47
N HIS A 220 -13.76 -11.82 -8.71
CA HIS A 220 -14.49 -10.94 -7.80
C HIS A 220 -14.76 -11.56 -6.43
N ASP A 221 -14.90 -12.88 -6.30
CA ASP A 221 -15.22 -13.49 -5.02
C ASP A 221 -13.98 -13.83 -4.16
N LYS A 222 -12.76 -13.59 -4.66
CA LYS A 222 -11.50 -13.97 -3.97
C LYS A 222 -10.90 -12.85 -3.12
N PHE A 223 -11.29 -11.60 -3.36
CA PHE A 223 -10.71 -10.41 -2.74
C PHE A 223 -11.78 -9.60 -1.98
N ILE A 224 -11.31 -8.82 -1.01
CA ILE A 224 -12.11 -7.81 -0.31
C ILE A 224 -11.52 -6.44 -0.65
N TRP A 225 -12.33 -5.62 -1.30
CA TRP A 225 -11.95 -4.26 -1.69
C TRP A 225 -12.26 -3.28 -0.56
N THR A 226 -11.26 -2.50 -0.17
CA THR A 226 -11.37 -1.54 0.95
C THR A 226 -11.26 -0.10 0.49
N TYR A 227 -10.89 0.10 -0.77
CA TYR A 227 -10.84 1.39 -1.44
C TYR A 227 -11.25 1.22 -2.90
N SER A 228 -11.95 2.23 -3.42
CA SER A 228 -12.31 2.38 -4.82
C SER A 228 -12.09 3.83 -5.22
N SER A 229 -11.31 4.06 -6.28
CA SER A 229 -11.04 5.40 -6.79
C SER A 229 -12.23 5.99 -7.55
N PRO A 230 -12.27 7.31 -7.80
CA PRO A 230 -13.07 7.84 -8.90
C PRO A 230 -12.62 7.24 -10.24
N GLU A 231 -13.45 7.40 -11.27
CA GLU A 231 -13.07 7.06 -12.64
C GLU A 231 -12.15 8.11 -13.23
N PHE A 232 -11.16 7.65 -14.00
CA PHE A 232 -10.26 8.51 -14.74
C PHE A 232 -10.42 8.27 -16.24
N PRO A 233 -10.55 9.32 -17.06
CA PRO A 233 -10.64 9.15 -18.51
C PRO A 233 -9.32 8.63 -19.07
N MET A 234 -9.38 7.66 -19.98
CA MET A 234 -8.23 7.13 -20.69
C MET A 234 -8.20 7.70 -22.11
N ALA A 235 -7.05 8.23 -22.52
CA ALA A 235 -6.83 8.70 -23.89
C ALA A 235 -6.62 7.49 -24.82
N GLN A 236 -7.00 7.65 -26.09
CA GLN A 236 -6.83 6.63 -27.12
C GLN A 236 -5.44 6.74 -27.77
N GLU A 237 -4.39 6.65 -26.95
CA GLU A 237 -3.00 6.84 -27.37
C GLU A 237 -2.12 5.70 -26.87
N ASN A 238 -1.16 5.24 -27.70
CA ASN A 238 -0.13 4.27 -27.30
C ASN A 238 1.03 4.98 -26.60
N SER A 239 0.72 5.56 -25.45
CA SER A 239 1.66 6.24 -24.58
C SER A 239 1.36 5.84 -23.12
N LEU A 240 2.38 5.91 -22.27
CA LEU A 240 2.18 5.64 -20.85
C LEU A 240 1.42 6.83 -20.23
N GLN A 241 0.17 6.61 -19.86
CA GLN A 241 -0.73 7.62 -19.30
C GLN A 241 -0.69 7.58 -17.79
N ASN A 242 -0.57 8.74 -17.15
CA ASN A 242 -0.45 8.83 -15.69
C ASN A 242 -1.79 9.12 -15.01
N PHE A 243 -2.21 8.24 -14.12
CA PHE A 243 -3.42 8.38 -13.31
C PHE A 243 -3.06 8.66 -11.85
N LYS A 244 -3.07 9.94 -11.50
CA LYS A 244 -2.77 10.39 -10.13
C LYS A 244 -4.02 10.31 -9.27
N LEU A 245 -3.89 9.66 -8.11
CA LEU A 245 -4.97 9.60 -7.13
C LEU A 245 -5.17 10.98 -6.48
N PRO A 246 -6.41 11.36 -6.10
CA PRO A 246 -6.69 12.66 -5.48
C PRO A 246 -5.89 12.88 -4.18
N GLU A 247 -5.64 11.80 -3.46
CA GLU A 247 -4.81 11.74 -2.26
C GLU A 247 -4.01 10.42 -2.24
N PRO A 248 -2.87 10.36 -1.52
CA PRO A 248 -2.15 9.11 -1.32
C PRO A 248 -3.02 8.06 -0.61
N VAL A 249 -3.12 6.87 -1.17
CA VAL A 249 -3.98 5.80 -0.65
C VAL A 249 -3.13 4.70 -0.01
N VAL A 250 -3.48 4.30 1.21
CA VAL A 250 -2.85 3.16 1.87
C VAL A 250 -3.54 1.88 1.45
N CYS A 251 -2.91 1.12 0.55
CA CYS A 251 -3.32 -0.24 0.21
C CYS A 251 -2.88 -1.20 1.31
N ILE A 252 -3.83 -1.96 1.88
CA ILE A 252 -3.60 -2.94 2.94
C ILE A 252 -3.98 -4.33 2.41
N GLY A 253 -3.02 -5.25 2.43
CA GLY A 253 -3.09 -6.61 1.90
C GLY A 253 -2.48 -6.80 0.51
N GLY A 254 -1.91 -5.74 -0.07
CA GLY A 254 -1.04 -5.84 -1.24
C GLY A 254 -1.74 -6.27 -2.53
N ILE A 255 -3.04 -6.01 -2.71
CA ILE A 255 -3.77 -6.31 -3.94
C ILE A 255 -4.28 -5.03 -4.60
N LEU A 256 -4.05 -4.91 -5.91
CA LEU A 256 -4.61 -3.88 -6.78
C LEU A 256 -5.42 -4.53 -7.89
N GLN A 257 -6.62 -4.02 -8.15
CA GLN A 257 -7.39 -4.32 -9.36
C GLN A 257 -7.59 -3.03 -10.16
N ILE A 258 -7.38 -3.13 -11.46
CA ILE A 258 -7.69 -2.09 -12.44
C ILE A 258 -8.94 -2.52 -13.18
N GLU A 259 -10.01 -1.73 -13.11
CA GLU A 259 -11.19 -1.86 -13.97
C GLU A 259 -10.98 -1.00 -15.21
N LEU A 260 -11.10 -1.61 -16.38
CA LEU A 260 -11.05 -1.00 -17.70
C LEU A 260 -12.49 -0.87 -18.19
N LEU A 261 -13.02 0.35 -18.20
CA LEU A 261 -14.43 0.65 -18.38
C LEU A 261 -14.69 1.23 -19.78
N GLY A 262 -15.66 0.65 -20.47
CA GLY A 262 -16.05 1.05 -21.82
C GLY A 262 -15.02 0.66 -22.88
N ARG A 263 -15.45 0.00 -23.94
CA ARG A 263 -14.60 -0.44 -25.05
C ARG A 263 -14.72 0.54 -26.22
N VAL A 264 -13.59 0.94 -26.77
CA VAL A 264 -13.56 1.91 -27.88
C VAL A 264 -13.55 1.23 -29.24
N GLN A 265 -12.65 0.27 -29.43
CA GLN A 265 -12.25 -0.20 -30.75
C GLN A 265 -12.79 -1.60 -31.03
N ARG A 266 -13.28 -1.82 -32.25
CA ARG A 266 -13.62 -3.14 -32.78
C ARG A 266 -12.53 -3.71 -33.66
N GLN A 267 -12.37 -5.02 -33.59
CA GLN A 267 -11.49 -5.76 -34.49
C GLN A 267 -12.22 -6.06 -35.81
N GLU A 268 -11.54 -5.81 -36.94
CA GLU A 268 -12.15 -5.98 -38.27
C GLU A 268 -12.53 -7.43 -38.60
N MET A 269 -11.85 -8.41 -38.00
CA MET A 269 -12.02 -9.83 -38.33
C MET A 269 -13.36 -10.41 -37.87
N ASP A 270 -13.87 -9.95 -36.74
CA ASP A 270 -15.06 -10.50 -36.08
C ASP A 270 -16.08 -9.44 -35.64
N ASP A 271 -15.79 -8.15 -35.83
CA ASP A 271 -16.62 -7.00 -35.43
C ASP A 271 -16.91 -6.99 -33.91
N LEU A 272 -16.00 -7.51 -33.10
CA LEU A 272 -16.09 -7.47 -31.64
C LEU A 272 -15.17 -6.42 -31.04
N PHE A 273 -15.55 -5.91 -29.86
CA PHE A 273 -14.78 -4.95 -29.09
C PHE A 273 -13.71 -5.61 -28.23
N TYR A 274 -12.50 -5.05 -28.27
CA TYR A 274 -11.34 -5.53 -27.51
C TYR A 274 -10.71 -4.39 -26.70
N ILE A 275 -10.07 -4.74 -25.59
CA ILE A 275 -9.15 -3.86 -24.84
C ILE A 275 -7.79 -4.56 -24.78
N CYS A 276 -6.74 -3.81 -25.09
CA CYS A 276 -5.37 -4.28 -25.03
C CYS A 276 -4.49 -3.31 -24.23
N VAL A 277 -3.67 -3.85 -23.33
CA VAL A 277 -2.77 -3.08 -22.47
C VAL A 277 -1.34 -3.54 -22.70
N ALA A 278 -0.46 -2.62 -23.04
CA ALA A 278 0.96 -2.90 -23.26
C ALA A 278 1.73 -2.95 -21.93
N HIS A 279 1.49 -1.97 -21.05
CA HIS A 279 2.25 -1.82 -19.81
C HIS A 279 1.40 -1.24 -18.67
N VAL A 280 1.66 -1.69 -17.45
CA VAL A 280 1.10 -1.14 -16.21
C VAL A 280 2.23 -0.88 -15.22
N GLN A 281 2.20 0.30 -14.62
CA GLN A 281 3.16 0.76 -13.62
C GLN A 281 2.41 1.26 -12.38
N VAL A 282 2.84 0.94 -11.16
CA VAL A 282 2.21 1.45 -9.94
C VAL A 282 3.27 2.06 -9.06
N LYS A 283 3.16 3.37 -8.82
CA LYS A 283 4.15 4.12 -8.07
C LYS A 283 3.65 4.50 -6.69
N GLY A 284 4.50 4.25 -5.72
CA GLY A 284 4.18 4.45 -4.32
C GLY A 284 5.34 4.18 -3.38
N ARG A 285 5.01 4.05 -2.10
CA ARG A 285 5.94 3.76 -1.01
C ARG A 285 5.53 2.45 -0.36
N PRO A 286 6.17 1.33 -0.72
CA PRO A 286 5.92 0.06 -0.03
C PRO A 286 6.61 0.06 1.33
N LEU A 287 5.91 -0.42 2.36
CA LEU A 287 6.39 -0.42 3.74
C LEU A 287 7.15 -1.70 4.12
N SER A 288 7.33 -2.63 3.17
CA SER A 288 8.21 -3.79 3.32
C SER A 288 9.69 -3.39 3.22
N PRO A 289 10.60 -4.00 3.99
CA PRO A 289 10.38 -5.13 4.91
C PRO A 289 10.00 -4.73 6.34
N ALA A 290 9.86 -3.44 6.63
CA ALA A 290 9.61 -2.93 7.98
C ALA A 290 8.25 -3.36 8.56
N PHE A 291 7.22 -3.43 7.72
CA PHE A 291 5.86 -3.77 8.13
C PHE A 291 5.28 -4.93 7.32
N GLY A 292 4.48 -5.75 8.00
CA GLY A 292 3.63 -6.78 7.41
C GLY A 292 2.24 -6.78 8.03
N VAL A 293 1.31 -7.50 7.40
CA VAL A 293 -0.09 -7.55 7.83
C VAL A 293 -0.57 -8.99 7.96
N GLU A 294 -1.38 -9.25 8.99
CA GLU A 294 -2.16 -10.47 9.10
C GLU A 294 -3.63 -10.13 9.26
N MET A 295 -4.45 -10.51 8.27
CA MET A 295 -5.88 -10.20 8.26
C MET A 295 -6.65 -11.09 9.26
N LEU A 296 -7.47 -10.47 10.10
CA LEU A 296 -8.29 -11.15 11.12
C LEU A 296 -9.71 -11.40 10.58
N GLY A 297 -9.81 -12.40 9.70
CA GLY A 297 -11.09 -12.85 9.15
C GLY A 297 -11.86 -11.79 8.35
N PRO A 298 -13.19 -11.96 8.16
CA PRO A 298 -14.00 -11.08 7.31
C PRO A 298 -14.34 -9.73 7.97
N SER A 299 -13.97 -9.52 9.23
CA SER A 299 -14.22 -8.27 9.96
C SER A 299 -13.51 -7.05 9.38
N GLY A 300 -12.54 -7.29 8.49
CA GLY A 300 -11.65 -6.27 7.95
C GLY A 300 -10.61 -5.79 8.96
N LYS A 301 -10.62 -6.24 10.22
CA LYS A 301 -9.54 -5.94 11.15
C LYS A 301 -8.27 -6.71 10.78
N PHE A 302 -7.12 -6.19 11.19
CA PHE A 302 -5.86 -6.85 10.93
C PHE A 302 -4.84 -6.57 12.03
N VAL A 303 -3.84 -7.45 12.11
CA VAL A 303 -2.69 -7.31 12.99
C VAL A 303 -1.56 -6.66 12.21
N LEU A 304 -0.99 -5.61 12.79
CA LEU A 304 0.19 -4.93 12.25
C LEU A 304 1.45 -5.60 12.80
N LYS A 305 2.27 -6.17 11.91
CA LYS A 305 3.58 -6.74 12.24
C LYS A 305 4.65 -5.69 11.99
N ALA A 306 5.29 -5.18 13.05
CA ALA A 306 6.47 -4.32 12.95
C ALA A 306 7.73 -5.22 12.98
N LEU A 307 8.25 -5.55 11.81
CA LEU A 307 9.30 -6.55 11.60
C LEU A 307 10.72 -5.97 11.80
N SER A 308 10.91 -4.70 11.44
CA SER A 308 12.08 -3.90 11.80
C SER A 308 11.62 -2.48 12.11
N CYS A 309 12.17 -1.87 13.16
CA CYS A 309 11.94 -0.45 13.44
C CYS A 309 13.14 0.43 13.06
N ASP A 310 14.13 -0.17 12.39
CA ASP A 310 15.25 0.57 11.84
C ASP A 310 14.84 1.08 10.45
N PRO A 311 14.98 2.39 10.16
CA PRO A 311 14.73 2.91 8.83
C PRO A 311 15.61 2.17 7.82
N PRO A 312 15.10 1.82 6.62
CA PRO A 312 15.96 1.34 5.55
C PRO A 312 17.06 2.38 5.32
N SER A 313 18.30 1.93 5.09
CA SER A 313 19.43 2.81 4.80
C SER A 313 19.09 3.68 3.58
N LEU A 314 18.64 4.91 3.83
CA LEU A 314 18.47 5.93 2.82
C LEU A 314 19.86 6.41 2.40
N PRO A 315 20.07 6.79 1.12
CA PRO A 315 21.35 7.33 0.69
C PRO A 315 21.66 8.61 1.49
N ASP A 316 22.80 8.60 2.18
CA ASP A 316 23.53 9.66 2.89
C ASP A 316 22.90 11.07 2.88
N ASP A 317 21.78 11.26 3.59
CA ASP A 317 21.36 12.56 4.12
C ASP A 317 21.35 12.48 5.66
N ASP A 318 22.48 12.90 6.21
CA ASP A 318 23.08 12.46 7.48
C ASP A 318 22.48 13.10 8.76
N CYS A 319 21.19 13.46 8.75
CA CYS A 319 20.56 14.15 9.89
C CYS A 319 19.35 13.47 10.48
N LEU A 320 18.68 12.52 9.82
CA LEU A 320 17.51 11.85 10.40
C LEU A 320 17.86 10.52 11.07
N ILE A 321 18.81 9.75 10.51
CA ILE A 321 19.17 8.40 10.98
C ILE A 321 19.80 8.41 12.39
N SER A 322 20.59 9.44 12.72
CA SER A 322 21.31 9.52 14.00
C SER A 322 20.41 9.77 15.22
N TRP A 323 19.22 10.34 15.05
CA TRP A 323 18.31 10.62 16.16
C TRP A 323 17.40 9.46 16.49
N TRP A 324 17.09 8.58 15.54
CA TRP A 324 16.27 7.38 15.79
C TRP A 324 17.04 6.41 16.68
N THR A 325 18.31 6.13 16.39
CA THR A 325 19.15 5.32 17.27
C THR A 325 19.28 5.93 18.67
N PHE A 326 19.36 7.25 18.81
CA PHE A 326 19.39 7.92 20.12
C PHE A 326 18.05 7.94 20.87
N ALA A 327 16.91 8.10 20.18
CA ALA A 327 15.59 8.13 20.81
C ALA A 327 15.15 6.78 21.39
N TRP A 328 15.69 5.68 20.86
CA TRP A 328 15.34 4.31 21.25
C TRP A 328 16.41 3.60 22.11
N ALA A 329 17.64 4.13 22.22
CA ALA A 329 18.75 3.52 22.95
C ALA A 329 18.89 3.97 24.43
N SER A 330 17.81 4.34 25.12
CA SER A 330 17.86 4.73 26.55
C SER A 330 16.64 4.32 27.36
#